data_AF-A0A822DAM1-F1
#
_entry.id   AF-A0A822DAM1-F1
#
_cell.length_a   1.000
_cell.length_b   1.000
_cell.length_c   1.000
_cell.angle_alpha   90.00
_cell.angle_beta   90.00
_cell.angle_gamma   90.00
#
_symmetry.space_group_name_H-M   'P 1'
#
loop_
_entity.id
_entity.type
_entity.pdbx_description
1 polymer ?
#
loop_
_entity_poly.entity_id
_entity_poly.type
_entity_poly.pdbx_seq_one_letter_code
_entity_poly.pdbx_strand_id
1 'polypeptide(L)'
;MIGGRPITGFNVNQLRQSIGVASQEPVLFDMSIYENIRFGKVNATQKEIEQAAQDANAHDFIMQLPNKYQTIVGERGIQLSGGEKQRIALARALVRQPTILLLDEATSALDNISEKLVQEALDRVCKGRTTIIIAHRLSTIQNAHQIYVLDNGTVIEQGTHETLMKKEGGKYQVMFNRQQMETINDDKSGIMSM
;
A
#
# COMPACT_ATOMS: atom_id res chain seq x y z
N MET A 1 -20.46 -2.75 -9.15
CA MET A 1 -20.75 -4.19 -9.04
C MET A 1 -19.46 -4.92 -8.70
N ILE A 2 -19.54 -6.11 -8.12
CA ILE A 2 -18.40 -7.03 -7.95
C ILE A 2 -18.83 -8.37 -8.53
N GLY A 3 -18.07 -8.91 -9.50
CA GLY A 3 -18.42 -10.16 -10.19
C GLY A 3 -19.82 -10.13 -10.85
N GLY A 4 -20.25 -8.98 -11.37
CA GLY A 4 -21.58 -8.81 -11.97
C GLY A 4 -22.74 -8.63 -10.98
N ARG A 5 -22.50 -8.67 -9.66
CA ARG A 5 -23.53 -8.45 -8.63
C ARG A 5 -23.50 -7.03 -8.06
N PRO A 6 -24.64 -6.36 -7.84
CA PRO A 6 -24.70 -5.08 -7.12
C PRO A 6 -24.14 -5.19 -5.71
N ILE A 7 -23.36 -4.20 -5.26
CA ILE A 7 -22.73 -4.19 -3.93
C ILE A 7 -23.76 -4.19 -2.79
N THR A 8 -24.92 -3.55 -3.02
CA THR A 8 -26.05 -3.47 -2.08
C THR A 8 -26.68 -4.84 -1.81
N GLY A 9 -26.43 -5.83 -2.66
CA GLY A 9 -26.92 -7.19 -2.48
C GLY A 9 -26.00 -8.09 -1.66
N PHE A 10 -24.82 -7.63 -1.22
CA PHE A 10 -23.89 -8.44 -0.43
C PHE A 10 -24.13 -8.30 1.08
N ASN A 11 -23.87 -9.38 1.82
CA ASN A 11 -23.69 -9.25 3.26
C ASN A 11 -22.44 -8.41 3.55
N VAL A 12 -22.57 -7.37 4.37
CA VAL A 12 -21.50 -6.40 4.65
C VAL A 12 -20.25 -7.07 5.21
N ASN A 13 -20.41 -8.08 6.07
CA ASN A 13 -19.26 -8.80 6.62
C ASN A 13 -18.54 -9.54 5.51
N GLN A 14 -19.24 -10.37 4.72
CA GLN A 14 -18.67 -11.12 3.59
C GLN A 14 -17.94 -10.21 2.59
N LEU A 15 -18.56 -9.08 2.23
CA LEU A 15 -17.95 -8.10 1.34
C LEU A 15 -16.63 -7.57 1.92
N ARG A 16 -16.64 -7.13 3.18
CA ARG A 16 -15.43 -6.65 3.86
C ARG A 16 -14.38 -7.75 4.05
N GLN A 17 -14.77 -9.04 4.06
CA GLN A 17 -13.78 -10.12 4.14
C GLN A 17 -12.99 -10.29 2.85
N SER A 18 -13.62 -9.97 1.71
CA SER A 18 -13.04 -10.09 0.38
C SER A 18 -12.12 -8.92 0.01
N ILE A 19 -12.15 -7.84 0.79
CA ILE A 19 -11.44 -6.59 0.53
C ILE A 19 -10.39 -6.36 1.62
N GLY A 20 -9.13 -6.21 1.21
CA GLY A 20 -8.07 -5.68 2.05
C GLY A 20 -7.87 -4.20 1.76
N VAL A 21 -7.58 -3.40 2.80
CA VAL A 21 -7.33 -1.97 2.66
C VAL A 21 -6.01 -1.63 3.34
N ALA A 22 -5.13 -0.93 2.64
CA ALA A 22 -3.96 -0.27 3.21
C ALA A 22 -4.07 1.23 2.93
N SER A 23 -4.17 2.02 4.00
CA SER A 23 -4.37 3.47 3.94
C SER A 23 -3.05 4.23 4.06
N GLN A 24 -3.05 5.50 3.67
CA GLN A 24 -1.90 6.41 3.71
C GLN A 24 -1.32 6.56 5.11
N GLU A 25 -2.19 6.73 6.11
CA GLU A 25 -1.83 6.85 7.52
C GLU A 25 -2.34 5.64 8.31
N PRO A 26 -1.52 4.58 8.44
CA PRO A 26 -1.92 3.37 9.12
C PRO A 26 -1.94 3.57 10.64
N VAL A 27 -3.11 3.36 11.24
CA VAL A 27 -3.24 3.33 12.70
C VAL A 27 -2.87 1.94 13.23
N LEU A 28 -1.91 1.92 14.15
CA LEU A 28 -1.63 0.75 14.99
C LEU A 28 -2.33 0.93 16.32
N PHE A 29 -2.99 -0.13 16.77
CA PHE A 29 -3.62 -0.15 18.10
C PHE A 29 -2.55 -0.38 19.17
N ASP A 30 -2.80 0.12 20.38
CA ASP A 30 -1.99 -0.08 21.59
C ASP A 30 -1.96 -1.55 22.05
N MET A 31 -1.34 -2.40 21.24
CA MET A 31 -1.28 -3.84 21.41
C MET A 31 -0.02 -4.41 20.75
N SER A 32 0.20 -5.71 20.89
CA SER A 32 1.36 -6.36 20.26
C SER A 32 1.31 -6.26 18.72
N ILE A 33 2.47 -6.34 18.06
CA ILE A 33 2.53 -6.45 16.59
C ILE A 33 1.73 -7.68 16.11
N TYR A 34 1.82 -8.79 16.84
CA TYR A 34 1.01 -9.99 16.63
C TYR A 34 -0.49 -9.67 16.57
N GLU A 35 -1.02 -9.00 17.59
CA GLU A 35 -2.44 -8.65 17.66
C GLU A 35 -2.84 -7.63 16.58
N ASN A 36 -1.96 -6.67 16.29
CA ASN A 36 -2.12 -5.72 15.20
C ASN A 36 -2.33 -6.44 13.86
N ILE A 37 -1.53 -7.45 13.53
CA ILE A 37 -1.72 -8.21 12.29
C ILE A 37 -2.96 -9.10 12.40
N ARG A 38 -3.14 -9.84 13.50
CA ARG A 38 -4.29 -10.73 13.77
C ARG A 38 -5.64 -10.02 13.65
N PHE A 39 -5.69 -8.70 13.87
CA PHE A 39 -6.91 -7.92 13.70
C PHE A 39 -7.54 -8.06 12.31
N GLY A 40 -6.75 -8.34 11.27
CA GLY A 40 -7.26 -8.63 9.91
C GLY A 40 -8.04 -9.94 9.80
N LYS A 41 -7.71 -10.93 10.65
CA LYS A 41 -8.33 -12.27 10.71
C LYS A 41 -8.23 -12.81 12.14
N VAL A 42 -9.34 -12.72 12.88
CA VAL A 42 -9.41 -13.06 14.33
C VAL A 42 -8.83 -14.44 14.67
N ASN A 43 -9.08 -15.43 13.80
CA ASN A 43 -8.64 -16.81 13.96
C ASN A 43 -7.34 -17.12 13.18
N ALA A 44 -6.53 -16.09 12.86
CA ALA A 44 -5.26 -16.30 12.17
C ALA A 44 -4.29 -17.08 13.06
N THR A 45 -3.67 -18.10 12.49
CA THR A 45 -2.60 -18.85 13.14
C THR A 45 -1.32 -18.02 13.17
N GLN A 46 -0.38 -18.37 14.07
CA GLN A 46 0.95 -17.76 14.10
C GLN A 46 1.64 -17.80 12.73
N LYS A 47 1.55 -18.94 12.04
CA LYS A 47 2.13 -19.13 10.71
C LYS A 47 1.52 -18.19 9.66
N GLU A 48 0.22 -17.96 9.70
CA GLU A 48 -0.44 -17.02 8.79
C GLU A 48 -0.01 -15.57 9.05
N ILE A 49 0.18 -15.21 10.33
CA ILE A 49 0.65 -13.88 10.72
C ILE A 49 2.11 -13.66 10.28
N GLU A 50 2.97 -14.66 10.47
CA GLU A 50 4.35 -14.61 10.00
C GLU A 50 4.43 -14.52 8.48
N GLN A 51 3.65 -15.33 7.76
CA GLN A 51 3.59 -15.27 6.29
C GLN A 51 3.12 -13.89 5.81
N ALA A 52 2.05 -13.34 6.39
CA ALA A 52 1.56 -12.01 6.04
C ALA A 52 2.60 -10.92 6.32
N ALA A 53 3.36 -11.05 7.40
CA ALA A 53 4.46 -10.15 7.71
C ALA A 53 5.62 -10.31 6.71
N GLN A 54 5.95 -11.52 6.24
CA GLN A 54 6.97 -11.73 5.21
C GLN A 54 6.53 -11.16 3.86
N ASP A 55 5.27 -11.36 3.49
CA ASP A 55 4.69 -10.83 2.26
C ASP A 55 4.70 -9.29 2.25
N ALA A 56 4.55 -8.67 3.43
CA ALA A 56 4.61 -7.22 3.62
C ALA A 56 6.03 -6.68 3.89
N ASN A 57 7.09 -7.50 3.77
CA ASN A 57 8.47 -7.14 4.14
C ASN A 57 8.62 -6.63 5.59
N ALA A 58 7.76 -7.08 6.50
CA ALA A 58 7.75 -6.70 7.91
C ALA A 58 8.51 -7.67 8.81
N HIS A 59 8.62 -8.95 8.43
CA HIS A 59 9.14 -10.00 9.30
C HIS A 59 10.54 -9.69 9.85
N ASP A 60 11.48 -9.32 8.98
CA ASP A 60 12.89 -9.19 9.37
C ASP A 60 13.10 -8.08 10.40
N PHE A 61 12.46 -6.91 10.23
CA PHE A 61 12.55 -5.84 11.22
C PHE A 61 11.84 -6.21 12.52
N ILE A 62 10.69 -6.90 12.44
CA ILE A 62 9.99 -7.37 13.64
C ILE A 62 10.91 -8.29 14.44
N MET A 63 11.65 -9.18 13.78
CA MET A 63 12.55 -10.13 14.43
C MET A 63 13.79 -9.48 15.08
N GLN A 64 14.13 -8.25 14.69
CA GLN A 64 15.18 -7.45 15.32
C GLN A 64 14.73 -6.73 16.60
N LEU A 65 13.42 -6.64 16.84
CA LEU A 65 12.89 -6.04 18.07
C LEU A 65 13.11 -6.98 19.27
N PRO A 66 13.36 -6.45 20.49
CA PRO A 66 13.63 -7.28 21.67
C PRO A 66 12.56 -8.34 21.96
N ASN A 67 11.28 -7.97 21.81
CA ASN A 67 10.13 -8.85 22.05
C ASN A 67 9.51 -9.39 20.76
N LYS A 68 10.16 -9.17 19.60
CA LYS A 68 9.71 -9.65 18.29
C LYS A 68 8.24 -9.30 18.04
N TYR A 69 7.41 -10.27 17.67
CA TYR A 69 5.97 -10.11 17.47
C TYR A 69 5.18 -9.70 18.73
N GLN A 70 5.72 -9.95 19.92
CA GLN A 70 5.11 -9.55 21.20
C GLN A 70 5.46 -8.11 21.61
N THR A 71 6.23 -7.40 20.78
CA THR A 71 6.51 -5.97 21.00
C THR A 71 5.22 -5.17 20.96
N ILE A 72 4.95 -4.41 22.02
CA ILE A 72 3.81 -3.49 22.10
C ILE A 72 4.12 -2.24 21.26
N VAL A 73 3.19 -1.89 20.38
CA VAL A 73 3.23 -0.71 19.49
C VAL A 73 1.94 0.08 19.65
N GLY A 74 1.89 1.29 19.07
CA GLY A 74 0.77 2.22 19.22
C GLY A 74 1.23 3.54 19.83
N GLU A 75 0.30 4.34 20.34
CA GLU A 75 0.60 5.60 21.02
C GLU A 75 1.37 5.37 22.33
N ARG A 76 1.08 4.27 23.03
CA ARG A 76 1.69 3.93 24.33
C ARG A 76 2.84 2.92 24.24
N GLY A 77 3.12 2.40 23.04
CA GLY A 77 4.13 1.39 22.79
C GLY A 77 5.44 1.96 22.23
N ILE A 78 6.27 1.07 21.66
CA ILE A 78 7.44 1.50 20.88
C ILE A 78 6.97 2.30 19.67
N GLN A 79 7.63 3.44 19.44
CA GLN A 79 7.43 4.25 18.26
C GLN A 79 8.12 3.58 17.06
N LEU A 80 7.31 3.22 16.08
CA LEU A 80 7.77 2.72 14.78
C LEU A 80 7.86 3.86 13.78
N SER A 81 8.78 3.75 12.84
CA SER A 81 8.83 4.62 11.65
C SER A 81 7.54 4.50 10.83
N GLY A 82 7.28 5.50 9.97
CA GLY A 82 6.14 5.45 9.04
C GLY A 82 6.16 4.18 8.18
N GLY A 83 7.33 3.79 7.68
CA GLY A 83 7.50 2.61 6.83
C GLY A 83 7.18 1.30 7.54
N GLU A 84 7.63 1.16 8.80
CA GLU A 84 7.32 -0.01 9.62
C GLU A 84 5.83 -0.10 9.95
N LYS A 85 5.19 1.04 10.29
CA LYS A 85 3.73 1.10 10.49
C LYS A 85 2.97 0.67 9.23
N GLN A 86 3.42 1.13 8.07
CA GLN A 86 2.83 0.77 6.78
C GLN A 86 2.94 -0.73 6.51
N ARG A 87 4.12 -1.32 6.71
CA ARG A 87 4.33 -2.76 6.50
C ARG A 87 3.50 -3.61 7.46
N ILE A 88 3.30 -3.19 8.71
CA ILE A 88 2.39 -3.88 9.64
C ILE A 88 0.93 -3.75 9.20
N ALA A 89 0.49 -2.58 8.75
CA ALA A 89 -0.87 -2.40 8.25
C ALA A 89 -1.12 -3.19 6.95
N LEU A 90 -0.13 -3.25 6.07
CA LEU A 90 -0.18 -4.11 4.89
C LEU A 90 -0.27 -5.59 5.30
N ALA A 91 0.54 -6.06 6.25
CA ALA A 91 0.42 -7.43 6.78
C ALA A 91 -0.98 -7.69 7.38
N ARG A 92 -1.56 -6.73 8.10
CA ARG A 92 -2.94 -6.80 8.62
C ARG A 92 -3.97 -6.92 7.48
N ALA A 93 -3.79 -6.23 6.37
CA ALA A 93 -4.67 -6.39 5.20
C ALA A 93 -4.49 -7.77 4.54
N LEU A 94 -3.26 -8.28 4.49
CA LEU A 94 -2.89 -9.51 3.78
C LEU A 94 -3.24 -10.80 4.53
N VAL A 95 -3.23 -10.80 5.87
CA VAL A 95 -3.49 -12.00 6.69
C VAL A 95 -4.86 -12.61 6.41
N ARG A 96 -5.81 -11.81 5.91
CA ARG A 96 -7.15 -12.27 5.53
C ARG A 96 -7.21 -12.94 4.15
N GLN A 97 -6.14 -12.84 3.36
CA GLN A 97 -6.08 -13.29 1.97
C GLN A 97 -7.21 -12.68 1.09
N PRO A 98 -7.35 -11.35 1.05
CA PRO A 98 -8.40 -10.70 0.28
C PRO A 98 -8.25 -10.93 -1.23
N THR A 99 -9.37 -11.06 -1.93
CA THR A 99 -9.42 -11.16 -3.41
C THR A 99 -9.30 -9.80 -4.09
N ILE A 100 -9.70 -8.74 -3.38
CA ILE A 100 -9.59 -7.34 -3.81
C ILE A 100 -8.70 -6.59 -2.82
N LEU A 101 -7.68 -5.88 -3.31
CA LEU A 101 -6.80 -5.05 -2.49
C LEU A 101 -6.98 -3.58 -2.87
N LEU A 102 -7.27 -2.73 -1.89
CA LEU A 102 -7.36 -1.28 -2.05
C LEU A 102 -6.14 -0.66 -1.38
N LEU A 103 -5.34 0.05 -2.17
CA LEU A 103 -4.13 0.73 -1.72
C LEU A 103 -4.35 2.23 -1.89
N ASP A 104 -4.46 2.93 -0.77
CA ASP A 104 -4.75 4.36 -0.74
C ASP A 104 -3.48 5.11 -0.30
N GLU A 105 -2.74 5.63 -1.28
CA GLU A 105 -1.47 6.35 -1.11
C GLU A 105 -0.48 5.68 -0.14
N ALA A 106 -0.40 4.35 -0.19
CA ALA A 106 0.31 3.53 0.79
C ALA A 106 1.83 3.78 0.88
N THR A 107 2.43 4.65 0.06
CA THR A 107 3.87 4.95 0.08
C THR A 107 4.20 6.44 0.17
N SER A 108 3.21 7.36 0.12
CA SER A 108 3.49 8.78 -0.12
C SER A 108 4.20 9.49 1.05
N ALA A 109 4.01 9.00 2.27
CA ALA A 109 4.58 9.55 3.51
C ALA A 109 5.89 8.87 3.96
N LEU A 110 6.50 8.04 3.12
CA LEU A 110 7.67 7.22 3.48
C LEU A 110 8.99 7.81 2.99
N ASP A 111 10.08 7.53 3.71
CA ASP A 111 11.43 7.72 3.20
C ASP A 111 11.72 6.76 2.03
N ASN A 112 12.71 7.09 1.19
CA ASN A 112 13.00 6.33 -0.04
C ASN A 112 13.29 4.83 0.19
N ILE A 113 13.93 4.47 1.31
CA ILE A 113 14.26 3.06 1.59
C ILE A 113 12.98 2.31 2.00
N SER A 114 12.20 2.91 2.91
CA SER A 114 10.91 2.36 3.32
C SER A 114 9.92 2.25 2.16
N GLU A 115 9.86 3.26 1.29
CA GLU A 115 9.04 3.28 0.09
C GLU A 115 9.38 2.11 -0.82
N LYS A 116 10.67 1.88 -1.11
CA LYS A 116 11.11 0.76 -1.93
C LYS A 116 10.69 -0.59 -1.35
N LEU A 117 10.88 -0.79 -0.04
CA LEU A 117 10.49 -2.03 0.62
C LEU A 117 8.98 -2.26 0.61
N VAL A 118 8.17 -1.22 0.77
CA VAL A 118 6.71 -1.32 0.65
C VAL A 118 6.32 -1.61 -0.79
N GLN A 119 6.92 -0.94 -1.78
CA GLN A 119 6.63 -1.16 -3.19
C GLN A 119 6.95 -2.60 -3.63
N GLU A 120 8.09 -3.15 -3.22
CA GLU A 120 8.46 -4.54 -3.50
C GLU A 120 7.46 -5.55 -2.91
N ALA A 121 6.93 -5.24 -1.72
CA ALA A 121 5.85 -6.03 -1.13
C ALA A 121 4.57 -5.90 -1.95
N LEU A 122 4.18 -4.68 -2.32
CA LEU A 122 3.00 -4.41 -3.15
C LEU A 122 3.06 -5.14 -4.50
N ASP A 123 4.19 -5.08 -5.21
CA ASP A 123 4.40 -5.76 -6.49
C ASP A 123 4.23 -7.27 -6.40
N ARG A 124 4.60 -7.87 -5.25
CA ARG A 124 4.43 -9.31 -4.99
C ARG A 124 2.97 -9.65 -4.71
N VAL A 125 2.32 -8.90 -3.82
CA VAL A 125 0.97 -9.23 -3.33
C VAL A 125 -0.13 -8.89 -4.32
N CYS A 126 0.12 -7.97 -5.26
CA CYS A 126 -0.82 -7.65 -6.34
C CYS A 126 -0.98 -8.81 -7.34
N LYS A 127 0.00 -9.72 -7.44
CA LYS A 127 -0.08 -10.85 -8.36
C LYS A 127 -1.22 -11.78 -7.96
N GLY A 128 -2.10 -12.06 -8.92
CA GLY A 128 -3.25 -12.94 -8.72
C GLY A 128 -4.42 -12.33 -7.95
N ARG A 129 -4.43 -11.00 -7.74
CA ARG A 129 -5.52 -10.27 -7.06
C ARG A 129 -6.01 -9.10 -7.89
N THR A 130 -7.25 -8.67 -7.67
CA THR A 130 -7.71 -7.39 -8.18
C THR A 130 -7.19 -6.29 -7.25
N THR A 131 -6.19 -5.54 -7.69
CA THR A 131 -5.69 -4.40 -6.91
C THR A 131 -6.15 -3.09 -7.53
N ILE A 132 -6.67 -2.19 -6.69
CA ILE A 132 -6.94 -0.80 -7.02
C ILE A 132 -5.97 0.05 -6.22
N ILE A 133 -5.19 0.89 -6.91
CA ILE A 133 -4.19 1.77 -6.32
C ILE A 133 -4.60 3.21 -6.58
N ILE A 134 -4.72 3.98 -5.51
CA ILE A 134 -4.81 5.44 -5.55
C ILE A 134 -3.40 5.95 -5.28
N ALA A 135 -2.80 6.59 -6.27
CA ALA A 135 -1.40 6.95 -6.24
C ALA A 135 -1.21 8.46 -6.38
N HIS A 136 -0.52 9.05 -5.41
CA HIS A 136 0.05 10.39 -5.55
C HIS A 136 1.39 10.36 -6.29
N ARG A 137 2.17 9.28 -6.14
CA ARG A 137 3.44 9.05 -6.86
C ARG A 137 3.21 8.19 -8.08
N LEU A 138 3.24 8.77 -9.26
CA LEU A 138 2.90 8.07 -10.51
C LEU A 138 3.91 6.97 -10.89
N SER A 139 5.12 7.00 -10.34
CA SER A 139 6.11 5.91 -10.44
C SER A 139 5.58 4.57 -9.91
N THR A 140 4.76 4.60 -8.87
CA THR A 140 4.21 3.39 -8.21
C THR A 140 3.16 2.65 -9.05
N ILE A 141 2.58 3.32 -10.06
CA ILE A 141 1.53 2.76 -10.93
C ILE A 141 1.96 2.57 -12.38
N GLN A 142 3.25 2.74 -12.71
CA GLN A 142 3.75 2.55 -14.07
C GLN A 142 3.46 1.13 -14.61
N ASN A 143 3.53 0.12 -13.73
CA ASN A 143 3.31 -1.28 -14.06
C ASN A 143 1.82 -1.70 -14.00
N ALA A 144 0.89 -0.76 -13.81
CA ALA A 144 -0.52 -1.09 -13.74
C ALA A 144 -1.06 -1.54 -15.10
N HIS A 145 -1.90 -2.58 -15.08
CA HIS A 145 -2.59 -3.08 -16.28
C HIS A 145 -3.52 -2.03 -16.91
N GLN A 146 -4.05 -1.13 -16.08
CA GLN A 146 -4.93 -0.04 -16.50
C GLN A 146 -4.80 1.12 -15.51
N ILE A 147 -4.69 2.33 -16.05
CA ILE A 147 -4.65 3.58 -15.29
C ILE A 147 -5.88 4.39 -15.70
N TYR A 148 -6.54 4.98 -14.70
CA TYR A 148 -7.66 5.90 -14.88
C TYR A 148 -7.25 7.26 -14.32
N VAL A 149 -7.34 8.30 -15.14
CA VAL A 149 -7.07 9.68 -14.72
C VAL A 149 -8.39 10.36 -14.45
N LEU A 150 -8.55 10.87 -13.23
CA LEU A 150 -9.72 11.60 -12.81
C LEU A 150 -9.46 13.11 -12.85
N ASP A 151 -10.42 13.87 -13.36
CA ASP A 151 -10.48 15.33 -13.24
C ASP A 151 -11.93 15.75 -12.98
N ASN A 152 -12.14 16.61 -11.97
CA ASN A 152 -13.47 17.05 -11.51
C ASN A 152 -14.51 15.92 -11.33
N GLY A 153 -14.08 14.78 -10.76
CA GLY A 153 -14.96 13.63 -10.50
C GLY A 153 -15.30 12.78 -11.72
N THR A 154 -14.68 13.03 -12.88
CA THR A 154 -14.89 12.27 -14.12
C THR A 154 -13.60 11.64 -14.61
N VAL A 155 -13.71 10.48 -15.29
CA VAL A 155 -12.56 9.85 -15.95
C VAL A 155 -12.30 10.59 -17.26
N ILE A 156 -11.17 11.27 -17.36
CA ILE A 156 -10.76 12.01 -18.56
C ILE A 156 -9.79 11.23 -19.43
N GLU A 157 -9.02 10.30 -18.85
CA GLU A 157 -8.10 9.44 -19.58
C GLU A 157 -8.10 8.03 -19.00
N GLN A 158 -7.88 7.06 -19.88
CA GLN A 158 -7.76 5.65 -19.55
C GLN A 158 -6.76 4.99 -20.48
N GLY A 159 -5.91 4.11 -19.94
CA GLY A 159 -4.93 3.35 -20.71
C GLY A 159 -3.83 2.75 -19.85
N THR A 160 -2.87 2.09 -20.50
CA THR A 160 -1.59 1.73 -19.87
C THR A 160 -0.68 2.95 -19.76
N HIS A 161 0.35 2.90 -18.90
CA HIS A 161 1.38 3.92 -18.80
C HIS A 161 1.92 4.34 -20.18
N GLU A 162 2.31 3.38 -21.02
CA GLU A 162 2.84 3.63 -22.36
C GLU A 162 1.86 4.38 -23.27
N THR A 163 0.58 3.99 -23.25
CA THR A 163 -0.43 4.63 -24.11
C THR A 163 -0.77 6.03 -23.64
N LEU A 164 -0.76 6.28 -22.33
CA LEU A 164 -1.02 7.59 -21.76
C LEU A 164 0.16 8.54 -21.95
N MET A 165 1.40 8.05 -21.85
CA MET A 165 2.61 8.85 -22.11
C MET A 165 2.76 9.30 -23.56
N LYS A 166 2.16 8.58 -24.52
CA LYS A 166 2.17 8.95 -25.94
C LYS A 166 1.17 10.06 -26.29
N LYS A 167 0.23 10.40 -25.40
CA LYS A 167 -0.72 11.49 -25.62
C LYS A 167 -0.04 12.81 -25.30
N GLU A 168 0.45 13.49 -26.34
CA GLU A 168 1.08 14.80 -26.19
C GLU A 168 0.12 15.81 -25.55
N GLY A 169 0.54 16.40 -24.42
CA GLY A 169 -0.31 17.32 -23.64
C GLY A 169 -1.40 16.63 -22.82
N GLY A 170 -1.46 15.30 -22.81
CA GLY A 170 -2.37 14.54 -21.95
C GLY A 170 -2.09 14.82 -20.47
N LYS A 171 -3.15 14.87 -19.66
CA LYS A 171 -3.08 15.14 -18.22
C LYS A 171 -2.14 14.15 -17.54
N TYR A 172 -2.21 12.85 -17.85
CA TYR A 172 -1.29 11.87 -17.29
C TYR A 172 0.17 12.21 -17.57
N GLN A 173 0.49 12.47 -18.85
CA GLN A 173 1.85 12.79 -19.30
C GLN A 173 2.39 14.03 -18.60
N VAL A 174 1.57 15.08 -18.51
CA VAL A 174 1.93 16.34 -17.83
C VAL A 174 2.21 16.12 -16.35
N MET A 175 1.32 15.40 -15.64
CA MET A 175 1.52 15.10 -14.21
C MET A 175 2.77 14.24 -13.98
N PHE A 176 3.00 13.24 -14.83
CA PHE A 176 4.15 12.35 -14.74
C PHE A 176 5.48 13.09 -14.93
N ASN A 177 5.58 13.92 -15.97
CA ASN A 177 6.78 14.70 -16.24
C ASN A 177 7.08 15.69 -15.12
N ARG A 178 6.04 16.32 -14.54
CA ARG A 178 6.20 17.22 -13.39
C ARG A 178 6.81 16.51 -12.19
N GLN A 179 6.29 15.34 -11.83
CA GLN A 179 6.80 14.58 -10.68
C GLN A 179 8.25 14.12 -10.88
N GLN A 180 8.65 13.73 -12.09
CA GLN A 180 10.06 13.40 -12.37
C GLN A 180 10.99 14.61 -12.19
N MET A 181 10.56 15.81 -12.59
CA MET A 181 11.36 17.02 -12.38
C MET A 181 11.51 17.38 -10.90
N GLU A 182 10.47 17.15 -10.09
CA GLU A 182 10.50 17.34 -8.64
C GLU A 182 11.52 16.38 -7.99
N THR A 183 11.51 15.09 -8.34
CA THR A 183 12.51 14.11 -7.82
C THR A 183 13.96 14.48 -8.18
N ILE A 184 14.21 14.93 -9.41
CA ILE A 184 15.58 15.31 -9.86
C ILE A 184 16.10 16.54 -9.10
N ASN A 185 15.22 17.47 -8.72
CA ASN A 185 15.61 18.66 -7.98
C ASN A 185 15.92 18.35 -6.51
N ASP A 186 15.18 17.43 -5.88
CA ASP A 186 15.46 16.98 -4.52
C ASP A 186 16.84 16.33 -4.42
N ASP A 187 17.21 15.44 -5.37
CA ASP A 187 18.53 14.78 -5.38
C ASP A 187 19.69 15.79 -5.55
N LYS A 188 19.51 16.83 -6.37
CA LYS A 188 20.54 17.88 -6.53
C LYS A 188 20.70 18.76 -5.30
N SER A 189 19.61 19.04 -4.58
CA SER A 189 19.66 19.84 -3.35
C SER A 189 20.40 19.12 -2.22
N GLY A 190 20.25 17.80 -2.11
CA GLY A 190 20.95 16.98 -1.11
C GLY A 190 22.47 16.87 -1.36
N ILE A 191 22.90 16.89 -2.62
CA ILE A 191 24.33 16.86 -2.99
C ILE A 191 25.01 18.22 -2.75
N MET A 192 24.27 19.33 -2.82
CA MET A 192 24.81 20.68 -2.59
C MET A 192 24.92 21.06 -1.11
N SER A 193 24.34 20.26 -0.20
CA SER A 193 24.36 20.47 1.26
C SER A 193 25.42 19.65 2.02
N MET A 194 26.33 18.96 1.32
CA MET A 194 27.52 18.30 1.86
C MET A 194 28.79 19.01 1.41
#